data_AF-K1ULN4-F1
#
_entry.id   AF-K1ULN4-F1
#
_cell.length_a   1.000
_cell.length_b   1.000
_cell.length_c   1.000
_cell.angle_alpha   90.00
_cell.angle_beta   90.00
_cell.angle_gamma   90.00
#
_symmetry.space_group_name_H-M   'P 1'
#
loop_
_entity.id
_entity.type
_entity.pdbx_description
1 polymer ?
#
loop_
_entity_poly.entity_id
_entity_poly.type
_entity_poly.pdbx_seq_one_letter_code
_entity_poly.pdbx_strand_id
1 'polypeptide(L)'
;MQTDVIWTGGISEARRIAMLAEAWGKMTVMHFSASMVSLAANLQLALSMNSSKYIEYTLDENPLRDRLSKAPVLMKDGVVKVPDLPGIGVDLDWDVVKEFQVQ
;
A
#
# COMPACT_ATOMS: atom_id res chain seq x y z
N MET A 1 8.96 11.66 5.83
CA MET A 1 7.75 11.46 6.65
C MET A 1 7.15 10.12 6.30
N GLN A 2 6.57 9.40 7.27
CA GLN A 2 5.91 8.12 7.06
C GLN A 2 4.42 8.26 7.33
N THR A 3 3.64 8.39 6.25
CA THR A 3 2.18 8.37 6.31
C THR A 3 1.70 6.99 5.87
N ASP A 4 0.57 6.57 6.39
CA ASP A 4 -0.10 5.32 6.04
C ASP A 4 -1.56 5.59 5.72
N VAL A 5 -1.99 5.22 4.52
CA VAL A 5 -3.36 5.39 4.07
C VAL A 5 -4.37 4.79 5.05
N ILE A 6 -4.11 3.63 5.66
CA ILE A 6 -5.10 2.97 6.52
C ILE A 6 -5.14 3.51 7.95
N TRP A 7 -4.08 4.18 8.41
CA TRP A 7 -4.00 4.74 9.77
C TRP A 7 -4.16 6.26 9.83
N THR A 8 -3.89 6.96 8.73
CA THR A 8 -3.78 8.43 8.71
C THR A 8 -5.06 9.11 8.20
N GLY A 9 -6.20 8.41 8.23
CA GLY A 9 -7.50 8.96 7.82
C GLY A 9 -7.85 8.74 6.34
N GLY A 10 -7.24 7.75 5.69
CA GLY A 10 -7.55 7.38 4.30
C GLY A 10 -6.66 8.07 3.27
N ILE A 11 -6.89 7.74 2.00
CA ILE A 11 -6.10 8.24 0.85
C ILE A 11 -6.11 9.78 0.83
N SER A 12 -7.27 10.40 1.09
CA SER A 12 -7.42 11.85 1.06
C SER A 12 -6.53 12.56 2.09
N GLU A 13 -6.56 12.14 3.35
CA GLU A 13 -5.75 12.79 4.40
C GLU A 13 -4.27 12.46 4.24
N ALA A 14 -3.93 11.21 3.93
CA ALA A 14 -2.55 10.80 3.67
C ALA A 14 -1.93 11.62 2.52
N ARG A 15 -2.71 11.92 1.47
CA ARG A 15 -2.28 12.80 0.36
C ARG A 15 -2.02 14.23 0.81
N ARG A 16 -2.92 14.84 1.60
CA ARG A 16 -2.74 16.22 2.09
C ARG A 16 -1.46 16.34 2.93
N ILE A 17 -1.23 15.35 3.79
CA ILE A 17 -0.02 15.28 4.61
C ILE A 17 1.24 15.13 3.75
N ALA A 18 1.22 14.22 2.76
CA ALA A 18 2.34 14.03 1.84
C ALA A 18 2.64 15.30 1.02
N MET A 19 1.61 16.01 0.56
CA MET A 19 1.75 17.30 -0.13
C MET A 19 2.34 18.39 0.78
N LEU A 20 1.96 18.43 2.05
CA LEU A 20 2.55 19.35 3.02
C LEU A 20 4.03 19.02 3.24
N ALA A 21 4.39 17.75 3.38
CA ALA A 21 5.79 17.34 3.48
C ALA A 21 6.59 17.76 2.22
N GLU A 22 6.02 17.57 1.04
CA GLU A 22 6.63 17.98 -0.24
C GLU A 22 6.85 19.49 -0.33
N ALA A 23 5.87 20.30 0.10
CA ALA A 23 6.01 21.76 0.15
C ALA A 23 7.17 22.23 1.05
N TRP A 24 7.58 21.40 2.02
CA TRP A 24 8.73 21.64 2.90
C TRP A 24 10.02 20.96 2.40
N GLY A 25 10.03 20.49 1.15
CA GLY A 25 11.16 19.80 0.56
C GLY A 25 11.48 18.45 1.21
N LYS A 26 10.47 17.80 1.85
CA LYS A 26 10.63 16.51 2.51
C LYS A 26 10.04 15.39 1.65
N MET A 27 10.74 14.25 1.64
CA MET A 27 10.27 13.02 1.03
C MET A 27 9.21 12.34 1.90
N THR A 28 8.24 11.72 1.25
CA THR A 28 7.29 10.81 1.88
C THR A 28 7.63 9.36 1.49
N VAL A 29 7.86 8.52 2.49
CA VAL A 29 8.03 7.07 2.34
C VAL A 29 6.81 6.45 2.97
N MET A 30 5.95 5.83 2.16
CA MET A 30 4.71 5.27 2.68
C MET A 30 5.04 4.11 3.62
N HIS A 31 4.44 4.13 4.79
CA HIS A 31 4.48 3.00 5.71
C HIS A 31 3.56 1.90 5.20
N PHE A 32 3.92 0.66 5.47
CA PHE A 32 3.10 -0.50 5.18
C PHE A 32 2.78 -1.22 6.48
N SER A 33 1.48 -1.47 6.66
CA SER A 33 0.96 -2.28 7.75
C SER A 33 -0.17 -3.16 7.27
N ALA A 34 -0.33 -4.32 7.89
CA ALA A 34 -1.47 -5.24 7.76
C ALA A 34 -1.48 -6.16 6.52
N SER A 35 -2.08 -5.76 5.39
CA SER A 35 -2.50 -6.68 4.32
C SER A 35 -2.27 -6.15 2.90
N MET A 36 -2.51 -6.97 1.89
CA MET A 36 -2.37 -6.57 0.48
C MET A 36 -3.20 -5.33 0.12
N VAL A 37 -4.38 -5.15 0.74
CA VAL A 37 -5.23 -3.96 0.53
C VAL A 37 -4.50 -2.68 0.99
N SER A 38 -3.84 -2.74 2.15
CA SER A 38 -3.05 -1.63 2.67
C SER A 38 -1.83 -1.34 1.80
N LEU A 39 -1.10 -2.39 1.40
CA LEU A 39 0.06 -2.23 0.51
C LEU A 39 -0.32 -1.56 -0.80
N ALA A 40 -1.39 -2.05 -1.44
CA ALA A 40 -1.85 -1.52 -2.71
C ALA A 40 -2.32 -0.06 -2.58
N ALA A 41 -3.09 0.28 -1.54
CA ALA A 41 -3.55 1.64 -1.32
C ALA A 41 -2.39 2.63 -1.07
N ASN A 42 -1.42 2.23 -0.26
CA ASN A 42 -0.21 3.02 -0.01
C ASN A 42 0.64 3.18 -1.28
N LEU A 43 0.79 2.13 -2.09
CA LEU A 43 1.49 2.18 -3.39
C LEU A 43 0.84 3.14 -4.37
N GLN A 44 -0.49 3.07 -4.53
CA GLN A 44 -1.22 3.93 -5.46
C GLN A 44 -1.03 5.42 -5.09
N LEU A 45 -1.06 5.74 -3.80
CA LEU A 45 -0.75 7.09 -3.35
C LEU A 45 0.72 7.46 -3.60
N ALA A 46 1.68 6.59 -3.26
CA ALA A 46 3.10 6.84 -3.50
C ALA A 46 3.41 7.15 -4.98
N LEU A 47 2.87 6.34 -5.90
CA LEU A 47 3.07 6.49 -7.34
C LEU A 47 2.44 7.78 -7.92
N SER A 48 1.48 8.36 -7.22
CA SER A 48 0.86 9.64 -7.61
C SER A 48 1.63 10.88 -7.15
N MET A 49 2.71 10.71 -6.36
CA MET A 49 3.44 11.80 -5.70
C MET A 49 4.87 11.90 -6.23
N ASN A 50 5.32 13.11 -6.59
CA ASN A 50 6.71 13.33 -7.02
C ASN A 50 7.72 13.20 -5.86
N SER A 51 7.27 13.47 -4.64
CA SER A 51 8.05 13.38 -3.41
C SER A 51 8.16 11.97 -2.83
N SER A 52 7.74 10.93 -3.54
CA SER A 52 7.86 9.54 -3.10
C SER A 52 8.70 8.70 -4.07
N LYS A 53 9.65 7.93 -3.53
CA LYS A 53 10.51 7.00 -4.29
C LYS A 53 10.62 5.61 -3.67
N TYR A 54 10.22 5.48 -2.41
CA TYR A 54 10.37 4.28 -1.63
C TYR A 54 9.06 3.97 -0.91
N ILE A 55 8.86 2.69 -0.66
CA ILE A 55 7.78 2.18 0.18
C ILE A 55 8.34 1.11 1.08
N GLU A 56 7.74 0.95 2.25
CA GLU A 56 7.97 -0.22 3.07
C GLU A 56 7.36 -1.48 2.43
N TYR A 57 8.16 -2.54 2.36
CA TYR A 57 7.73 -3.87 1.94
C TYR A 57 8.35 -4.87 2.89
N THR A 58 7.52 -5.57 3.65
CA THR A 58 8.04 -6.53 4.63
C THR A 58 8.34 -7.86 3.94
N LEU A 59 9.27 -8.63 4.50
CA LEU A 59 9.68 -9.95 3.98
C LEU A 59 9.28 -11.10 4.91
N ASP A 60 8.70 -10.77 6.06
CA ASP A 60 8.10 -11.75 6.96
C ASP A 60 6.91 -12.43 6.29
N GLU A 61 6.58 -13.63 6.79
CA GLU A 61 5.40 -14.35 6.36
C GLU A 61 4.15 -13.58 6.77
N ASN A 62 3.34 -13.19 5.78
CA ASN A 62 2.10 -12.48 6.02
C ASN A 62 1.03 -13.01 5.06
N PRO A 63 0.19 -13.97 5.49
CA PRO A 63 -0.84 -14.55 4.64
C PRO A 63 -1.82 -13.52 4.05
N LEU A 64 -2.11 -12.43 4.77
CA LEU A 64 -3.02 -11.38 4.30
C LEU A 64 -2.34 -10.43 3.30
N ARG A 65 -1.01 -10.33 3.30
CA ARG A 65 -0.25 -9.70 2.21
C ARG A 65 -0.16 -10.65 1.01
N ASP A 66 0.14 -11.91 1.25
CA ASP A 66 0.57 -12.81 0.16
C ASP A 66 -0.58 -13.46 -0.59
N ARG A 67 -1.71 -13.72 0.09
CA ARG A 67 -2.80 -14.58 -0.46
C ARG A 67 -4.11 -13.83 -0.67
N LEU A 68 -4.31 -12.68 -0.02
CA LEU A 68 -5.61 -11.99 0.00
C LEU A 68 -6.04 -11.42 -1.37
N SER A 69 -5.10 -11.22 -2.30
CA SER A 69 -5.38 -10.74 -3.66
C SER A 69 -4.99 -11.79 -4.69
N LYS A 70 -5.84 -11.98 -5.69
CA LYS A 70 -5.56 -12.76 -6.91
C LYS A 70 -4.54 -12.06 -7.82
N ALA A 71 -4.33 -10.77 -7.63
CA ALA A 71 -3.30 -9.97 -8.28
C ALA A 71 -2.36 -9.39 -7.20
N PRO A 72 -1.44 -10.19 -6.64
CA PRO A 72 -0.57 -9.74 -5.55
C PRO A 72 0.52 -8.80 -6.07
N VAL A 73 0.87 -7.81 -5.25
CA VAL A 73 2.08 -7.01 -5.44
C VAL A 73 3.29 -7.80 -4.94
N LEU A 74 4.16 -8.19 -5.86
CA LEU A 74 5.39 -8.91 -5.56
C LEU A 74 6.61 -8.02 -5.79
N MET A 75 7.52 -8.01 -4.83
CA MET A 75 8.82 -7.37 -5.00
C MET A 75 9.72 -8.25 -5.85
N LYS A 76 10.33 -7.67 -6.89
CA LYS A 76 11.37 -8.30 -7.70
C LYS A 76 12.54 -7.34 -7.84
N ASP A 77 13.74 -7.80 -7.50
CA ASP A 77 14.99 -7.03 -7.60
C ASP A 77 14.91 -5.66 -6.90
N GLY A 78 14.25 -5.62 -5.73
CA GLY A 78 14.07 -4.39 -4.94
C GLY A 78 13.01 -3.42 -5.47
N VAL A 79 12.24 -3.83 -6.48
CA VAL A 79 11.19 -3.00 -7.10
C VAL A 79 9.85 -3.72 -7.04
N VAL A 80 8.80 -2.96 -6.72
CA VAL A 80 7.41 -3.43 -6.75
C VAL A 80 6.66 -2.75 -7.89
N LYS A 81 5.69 -3.46 -8.46
CA LYS A 81 4.77 -2.92 -9.47
C LYS A 81 3.34 -3.10 -8.99
N VAL A 82 2.51 -2.07 -9.18
CA VAL A 82 1.06 -2.19 -8.99
C VAL A 82 0.43 -2.89 -10.19
N PRO A 83 -0.58 -3.77 -9.99
CA PRO A 83 -1.37 -4.31 -11.08
C PRO A 83 -2.11 -3.20 -11.85
N ASP A 84 -2.24 -3.39 -13.16
CA ASP A 84 -3.04 -2.52 -14.03
C ASP A 84 -4.53 -2.93 -13.98
N LEU A 85 -5.11 -2.80 -12.79
CA LEU A 85 -6.51 -3.08 -12.50
C LEU A 85 -7.19 -1.80 -11.97
N PRO A 86 -8.51 -1.61 -12.20
CA PRO A 86 -9.23 -0.45 -11.69
C PRO A 86 -9.14 -0.28 -10.16
N GLY A 87 -9.34 0.96 -9.70
CA GLY A 87 -9.31 1.29 -8.28
C GLY A 87 -7.90 1.23 -7.70
N ILE A 88 -7.74 0.56 -6.56
CA ILE A 88 -6.42 0.40 -5.93
C ILE A 88 -5.58 -0.74 -6.53
N GLY A 89 -6.11 -1.46 -7.52
CA GLY A 89 -5.39 -2.54 -8.19
C GLY A 89 -5.47 -3.90 -7.48
N VAL A 90 -6.51 -4.14 -6.66
CA VAL A 90 -6.70 -5.37 -5.89
C VAL A 90 -7.92 -6.13 -6.39
N ASP A 91 -7.78 -7.44 -6.59
CA ASP A 91 -8.87 -8.38 -6.81
C ASP A 91 -8.88 -9.39 -5.67
N LEU A 92 -9.87 -9.31 -4.77
CA LEU A 92 -9.89 -10.10 -3.54
C LEU A 92 -10.12 -11.60 -3.81
N ASP A 93 -9.35 -12.42 -3.10
CA ASP A 93 -9.66 -13.85 -2.97
C ASP A 93 -10.66 -14.07 -1.83
N TRP A 94 -11.93 -14.25 -2.20
CA TRP A 94 -13.03 -14.44 -1.24
C TRP A 94 -12.93 -15.74 -0.44
N ASP A 95 -12.19 -16.75 -0.89
CA ASP A 95 -11.98 -17.95 -0.10
C ASP A 95 -10.94 -17.70 0.99
N VAL A 96 -9.90 -16.91 0.71
CA VAL A 96 -8.96 -16.42 1.72
C VAL A 96 -9.66 -15.48 2.71
N VAL A 97 -10.58 -14.61 2.24
CA VAL A 97 -11.38 -13.76 3.15
C VAL A 97 -12.17 -14.60 4.15
N LYS A 98 -12.81 -15.69 3.71
CA LYS A 98 -13.55 -16.60 4.60
C LYS A 98 -12.63 -17.33 5.58
N GLU A 99 -11.45 -17.76 5.13
CA GLU A 99 -10.45 -18.45 5.96
C GLU A 99 -10.00 -17.57 7.15
N PHE A 100 -9.75 -16.29 6.91
CA PHE A 100 -9.26 -15.34 7.92
C PHE A 100 -10.37 -14.53 8.60
N GLN A 101 -11.64 -14.91 8.41
CA GLN A 101 -12.76 -14.23 9.04
C GLN A 101 -12.73 -14.45 10.56
N VAL A 102 -12.63 -13.37 11.33
CA VAL A 102 -12.75 -13.38 12.80
C VAL A 102 -14.24 -13.39 13.16
N GLN A 103 -14.61 -14.23 14.14
CA GLN A 103 -15.98 -14.34 14.66
C GLN A 103 -16.31 -13.24 15.67
#